data_AF-A0A150VKQ9-F1
#
_entry.id   AF-A0A150VKQ9-F1
#
_cell.length_a   1.000
_cell.length_b   1.000
_cell.length_c   1.000
_cell.angle_alpha   90.00
_cell.angle_beta   90.00
_cell.angle_gamma   90.00
#
_symmetry.space_group_name_H-M   'P 1'
#
loop_
_entity.id
_entity.type
_entity.pdbx_description
1 polymer ?
#
loop_
_entity_poly.entity_id
_entity_poly.type
_entity_poly.pdbx_seq_one_letter_code
_entity_poly.pdbx_strand_id
1 'polypeptide(L)'
;MTNEHQGVSGPYTKYDGLPALHATETDLPRLHPYGPVPKERCLTPGGGRLTVRSSGRHHRVTLDHLGCPAQLTEAKEAAFHKLALAMEGHCLRTGCRHRASYQGGVFRSFEFPTGSVEPTVFVRALLAVELGDTGPADRLAAAAADLTGLPPQDPADDRPDEG
;
A
#
# COMPACT_ATOMS: atom_id res chain seq x y z
N MET A 1 2.66 -1.93 29.94
CA MET A 1 3.17 -3.25 29.50
C MET A 1 2.59 -3.51 28.13
N THR A 2 3.44 -3.51 27.11
CA THR A 2 3.10 -3.79 25.71
C THR A 2 3.05 -5.29 25.52
N ASN A 3 1.85 -5.87 25.46
CA ASN A 3 1.70 -7.25 24.98
C ASN A 3 1.54 -7.24 23.47
N GLU A 4 2.66 -7.28 22.77
CA GLU A 4 2.72 -7.73 21.38
C GLU A 4 2.34 -9.21 21.35
N HIS A 5 1.08 -9.51 21.05
CA HIS A 5 0.62 -10.89 20.89
C HIS A 5 1.06 -11.39 19.51
N GLN A 6 2.23 -12.01 19.48
CA GLN A 6 2.68 -12.84 18.38
C GLN A 6 1.80 -14.09 18.28
N GLY A 7 1.21 -14.31 17.10
CA GLY A 7 0.79 -15.61 16.57
C GLY A 7 -0.08 -16.48 17.47
N VAL A 8 -1.40 -16.32 17.42
CA VAL A 8 -2.32 -17.36 17.89
C VAL A 8 -3.25 -17.73 16.74
N SER A 9 -3.16 -18.99 16.30
CA SER A 9 -4.10 -19.59 15.35
C SER A 9 -5.45 -19.72 16.05
N GLY A 10 -6.43 -18.92 15.63
CA GLY A 10 -7.78 -18.85 16.21
C GLY A 10 -8.86 -18.94 15.12
N PRO A 11 -10.13 -19.20 15.48
CA PRO A 11 -11.17 -19.57 14.53
C PRO A 11 -11.45 -18.43 13.55
N TYR A 12 -11.11 -18.72 12.30
CA TYR A 12 -11.23 -17.88 11.14
C TYR A 12 -12.71 -17.66 10.75
N THR A 13 -13.27 -16.48 11.04
CA THR A 13 -14.66 -16.15 10.62
C THR A 13 -14.64 -15.59 9.20
N LYS A 14 -15.24 -16.31 8.23
CA LYS A 14 -15.46 -15.80 6.87
C LYS A 14 -16.43 -14.63 6.93
N TYR A 15 -15.95 -13.42 6.68
CA TYR A 15 -16.77 -12.24 6.49
C TYR A 15 -16.83 -11.94 4.99
N ASP A 16 -17.97 -12.17 4.36
CA ASP A 16 -18.35 -11.63 3.05
C ASP A 16 -17.20 -11.57 2.01
N GLY A 17 -16.60 -12.72 1.69
CA GLY A 17 -15.52 -12.83 0.70
C GLY A 17 -14.13 -12.34 1.12
N LEU A 18 -13.96 -11.86 2.36
CA LEU A 18 -12.67 -11.45 2.92
C LEU A 18 -11.94 -12.61 3.61
N PRO A 19 -10.59 -12.55 3.74
CA PRO A 19 -9.85 -13.50 4.56
C PRO A 19 -10.36 -13.43 5.98
N ALA A 20 -10.29 -14.56 6.64
CA ALA A 20 -10.79 -14.63 7.98
C ALA A 20 -9.93 -13.82 8.95
N LEU A 21 -10.58 -12.90 9.64
CA LEU A 21 -9.97 -12.00 10.61
C LEU A 21 -9.82 -12.71 11.96
N HIS A 22 -8.72 -12.43 12.67
CA HIS A 22 -8.53 -12.88 14.05
C HIS A 22 -9.57 -12.20 14.96
N ALA A 23 -9.95 -12.82 16.08
CA ALA A 23 -11.00 -12.30 16.98
C ALA A 23 -10.71 -10.88 17.55
N THR A 24 -9.43 -10.48 17.59
CA THR A 24 -9.02 -9.12 17.99
C THR A 24 -9.08 -8.09 16.86
N GLU A 25 -9.31 -8.54 15.63
CA GLU A 25 -9.36 -7.69 14.44
C GLU A 25 -10.78 -7.30 14.06
N THR A 26 -11.80 -7.99 14.58
CA THR A 26 -13.21 -7.63 14.39
C THR A 26 -13.58 -6.29 15.01
N ASP A 27 -12.83 -5.86 16.03
CA ASP A 27 -13.06 -4.60 16.75
C ASP A 27 -12.30 -3.42 16.15
N LEU A 28 -11.46 -3.65 15.12
CA LEU A 28 -10.74 -2.57 14.47
C LEU A 28 -11.70 -1.66 13.69
N PRO A 29 -11.48 -0.33 13.72
CA PRO A 29 -12.29 0.60 12.95
C PRO A 29 -12.18 0.29 11.45
N ARG A 30 -13.28 0.48 10.74
CA ARG A 30 -13.34 0.30 9.29
C ARG A 30 -12.99 1.59 8.58
N LEU A 31 -12.06 1.51 7.64
CA LEU A 31 -11.67 2.66 6.84
C LEU A 31 -12.64 2.87 5.68
N HIS A 32 -13.26 4.05 5.66
CA HIS A 32 -14.01 4.50 4.48
C HIS A 32 -13.03 5.08 3.45
N PRO A 33 -13.07 4.70 2.15
CA PRO A 33 -12.15 5.21 1.13
C PRO A 33 -12.04 6.73 1.04
N TYR A 34 -13.16 7.42 1.30
CA TYR A 34 -13.24 8.88 1.28
C TYR A 34 -13.20 9.53 2.67
N GLY A 35 -13.06 8.72 3.72
CA GLY A 35 -12.97 9.17 5.10
C GLY A 35 -11.61 9.82 5.43
N PRO A 36 -11.46 10.32 6.67
CA PRO A 36 -10.17 10.81 7.16
C PRO A 36 -9.15 9.67 7.26
N VAL A 37 -7.87 9.99 7.12
CA VAL A 37 -6.79 9.02 7.38
C VAL A 37 -6.83 8.59 8.84
N PRO A 38 -6.84 7.28 9.10
CA PRO A 38 -6.93 6.77 10.46
C PRO A 38 -5.63 7.07 11.19
N LYS A 39 -5.75 7.54 12.43
CA LYS A 39 -4.61 7.73 13.35
C LYS A 39 -4.14 6.42 13.98
N GLU A 40 -4.97 5.40 13.88
CA GLU A 40 -4.78 4.08 14.48
C GLU A 40 -4.86 3.00 13.40
N ARG A 41 -4.61 1.75 13.80
CA ARG A 41 -4.76 0.60 12.91
C ARG A 41 -6.24 0.43 12.54
N CYS A 42 -6.52 0.08 11.29
CA CYS A 42 -7.88 -0.09 10.78
C CYS A 42 -7.97 -1.22 9.75
N LEU A 43 -9.20 -1.64 9.44
CA LEU A 43 -9.50 -2.57 8.35
C LEU A 43 -9.77 -1.81 7.05
N THR A 44 -9.23 -2.31 5.95
CA THR A 44 -9.45 -1.77 4.60
C THR A 44 -10.67 -2.42 3.93
N PRO A 45 -11.29 -1.75 2.94
CA PRO A 45 -12.31 -2.35 2.09
C PRO A 45 -11.83 -3.61 1.35
N GLY A 46 -10.52 -3.70 1.07
CA GLY A 46 -9.90 -4.88 0.47
C GLY A 46 -9.71 -6.08 1.42
N GLY A 47 -10.15 -5.96 2.67
CA GLY A 47 -10.02 -6.99 3.70
C GLY A 47 -8.65 -7.07 4.37
N GLY A 48 -7.83 -6.02 4.23
CA GLY A 48 -6.52 -5.93 4.86
C GLY A 48 -6.50 -5.08 6.12
N ARG A 49 -5.32 -5.00 6.73
CA ARG A 49 -4.99 -4.11 7.84
C ARG A 49 -4.14 -2.97 7.34
N LEU A 50 -4.57 -1.75 7.57
CA LEU A 50 -3.78 -0.55 7.29
C LEU A 50 -3.31 0.09 8.59
N THR A 51 -2.03 0.45 8.63
CA THR A 51 -1.44 1.26 9.70
C THR A 51 -0.69 2.43 9.07
N VAL A 52 -0.99 3.65 9.51
CA VAL A 52 -0.26 4.86 9.13
C VAL A 52 0.48 5.39 10.35
N ARG A 53 1.80 5.54 10.24
CA ARG A 53 2.66 6.12 11.28
C ARG A 53 3.36 7.34 10.70
N SER A 54 3.27 8.46 11.41
CA SER A 54 4.02 9.66 11.05
C SER A 54 5.11 9.88 12.07
N SER A 55 6.36 9.74 11.63
CA SER A 55 7.52 10.27 12.34
C SER A 55 7.80 11.65 11.74
N GLY A 56 8.28 12.64 12.50
CA GLY A 56 8.44 14.01 11.99
C GLY A 56 9.33 14.18 10.74
N ARG A 57 9.99 13.10 10.27
CA ARG A 57 10.76 13.08 9.02
C ARG A 57 10.08 12.29 7.91
N HIS A 58 9.31 11.25 8.24
CA HIS A 58 8.75 10.31 7.27
C HIS A 58 7.38 9.80 7.72
N HIS A 59 6.51 9.60 6.74
CA HIS A 59 5.33 8.78 6.88
C HIS A 59 5.67 7.34 6.52
N ARG A 60 5.16 6.40 7.32
CA ARG A 60 5.20 4.97 7.05
C ARG A 60 3.78 4.45 6.95
N VAL A 61 3.48 3.79 5.84
CA VAL A 61 2.18 3.18 5.58
C VAL A 61 2.39 1.69 5.41
N THR A 62 1.74 0.89 6.24
CA THR A 62 1.82 -0.57 6.20
C THR A 62 0.44 -1.13 5.87
N LEU A 63 0.39 -2.01 4.88
CA LEU A 63 -0.80 -2.70 4.40
C LEU A 63 -0.55 -4.21 4.45
N ASP A 64 -1.43 -4.93 5.14
CA ASP A 64 -1.38 -6.39 5.23
C ASP A 64 -2.72 -6.99 4.82
N HIS A 65 -2.80 -7.63 3.66
CA HIS A 65 -4.03 -8.24 3.16
C HIS A 65 -4.34 -9.61 3.78
N LEU A 66 -3.61 -10.05 4.80
CA LEU A 66 -3.99 -11.22 5.61
C LEU A 66 -4.24 -12.50 4.79
N GLY A 67 -3.50 -12.70 3.71
CA GLY A 67 -3.70 -13.87 2.84
C GLY A 67 -4.78 -13.73 1.77
N CYS A 68 -5.35 -12.54 1.52
CA CYS A 68 -6.41 -12.35 0.53
C CYS A 68 -5.95 -12.62 -0.91
N PRO A 69 -6.42 -13.69 -1.57
CA PRO A 69 -6.01 -13.99 -2.94
C PRO A 69 -6.49 -12.93 -3.94
N ALA A 70 -7.61 -12.26 -3.67
CA ALA A 70 -8.15 -11.19 -4.52
C ALA A 70 -7.25 -9.95 -4.59
N GLN A 71 -6.25 -9.85 -3.71
CA GLN A 71 -5.26 -8.77 -3.70
C GLN A 71 -3.94 -9.15 -4.39
N LEU A 72 -3.80 -10.40 -4.86
CA LEU A 72 -2.57 -10.95 -5.46
C LEU A 72 -2.62 -11.00 -6.99
N THR A 73 -3.47 -10.19 -7.62
CA THR A 73 -3.52 -10.15 -9.09
C THR A 73 -2.31 -9.41 -9.64
N GLU A 74 -1.81 -9.80 -10.80
CA GLU A 74 -0.66 -9.16 -11.46
C GLU A 74 -0.85 -7.66 -11.64
N ALA A 75 -2.06 -7.23 -12.02
CA ALA A 75 -2.41 -5.82 -12.18
C ALA A 75 -2.28 -5.03 -10.86
N LYS A 76 -2.72 -5.60 -9.73
CA LYS A 76 -2.59 -4.96 -8.42
C LYS A 76 -1.14 -4.93 -7.95
N GLU A 77 -0.40 -6.03 -8.14
CA GLU A 77 1.02 -6.08 -7.81
C GLU A 77 1.82 -5.03 -8.58
N ALA A 78 1.57 -4.89 -9.88
CA ALA A 78 2.20 -3.86 -10.70
C ALA A 78 1.87 -2.45 -10.19
N ALA A 79 0.60 -2.18 -9.85
CA ALA A 79 0.18 -0.89 -9.32
C ALA A 79 0.82 -0.57 -7.95
N PHE A 80 0.94 -1.56 -7.06
CA PHE A 80 1.66 -1.39 -5.79
C PHE A 80 3.16 -1.14 -6.00
N HIS A 81 3.78 -1.81 -6.96
CA HIS A 81 5.18 -1.56 -7.32
C HIS A 81 5.39 -0.15 -7.86
N LYS A 82 4.48 0.36 -8.71
CA LYS A 82 4.53 1.76 -9.17
C LYS A 82 4.44 2.74 -7.99
N LEU A 83 3.55 2.50 -7.03
CA LEU A 83 3.46 3.31 -5.80
C LEU A 83 4.76 3.27 -4.99
N ALA A 84 5.36 2.09 -4.82
CA ALA A 84 6.62 1.95 -4.12
C ALA A 84 7.73 2.75 -4.80
N LEU A 85 7.93 2.56 -6.11
CA LEU A 85 8.96 3.28 -6.87
C LEU A 85 8.77 4.80 -6.78
N ALA A 86 7.53 5.28 -6.85
CA ALA A 86 7.23 6.69 -6.67
C ALA A 86 7.70 7.21 -5.29
N MET A 87 7.40 6.47 -4.21
CA MET A 87 7.79 6.87 -2.84
C MET A 87 9.31 6.75 -2.61
N GLU A 88 9.94 5.74 -3.18
CA GLU A 88 11.40 5.59 -3.17
C GLU A 88 12.09 6.75 -3.88
N GLY A 89 11.55 7.22 -5.02
CA GLY A 89 12.02 8.41 -5.71
C GLY A 89 11.99 9.66 -4.82
N HIS A 90 10.90 9.87 -4.07
CA HIS A 90 10.84 10.96 -3.09
C HIS A 90 11.88 10.82 -1.98
N CYS A 91 12.08 9.60 -1.47
CA CYS A 91 13.11 9.33 -0.47
C CYS A 91 14.51 9.70 -0.98
N LEU A 92 14.87 9.22 -2.17
CA LEU A 92 16.16 9.48 -2.80
C LEU A 92 16.43 10.98 -2.98
N ARG A 93 15.42 11.76 -3.40
CA ARG A 93 15.54 13.22 -3.55
C ARG A 93 15.83 13.95 -2.25
N THR A 94 15.38 13.42 -1.12
CA THR A 94 15.66 13.98 0.22
C THR A 94 16.92 13.42 0.87
N GLY A 95 17.70 12.60 0.13
CA GLY A 95 18.94 12.01 0.59
C GLY A 95 18.77 10.80 1.51
N CYS A 96 17.55 10.26 1.65
CA CYS A 96 17.31 9.02 2.38
C CYS A 96 17.19 7.82 1.42
N ARG A 97 17.32 6.61 1.94
CA ARG A 97 17.40 5.36 1.15
C ARG A 97 16.34 4.34 1.55
N HIS A 98 15.20 4.81 2.03
CA HIS A 98 14.10 3.89 2.34
C HIS A 98 13.62 3.21 1.07
N ARG A 99 13.30 1.92 1.20
CA ARG A 99 12.74 1.09 0.15
C ARG A 99 11.42 0.53 0.63
N ALA A 100 10.49 0.31 -0.28
CA ALA A 100 9.31 -0.44 0.06
C ALA A 100 9.70 -1.89 0.41
N SER A 101 9.01 -2.47 1.38
CA SER A 101 9.18 -3.87 1.73
C SER A 101 7.93 -4.66 1.37
N TYR A 102 8.16 -5.86 0.84
CA TYR A 102 7.12 -6.81 0.41
C TYR A 102 7.37 -8.14 1.12
N GLN A 103 6.34 -8.73 1.69
CA GLN A 103 6.43 -10.06 2.30
C GLN A 103 5.22 -10.89 1.91
N GLY A 104 5.48 -12.03 1.27
CA GLY A 104 4.47 -13.04 0.92
C GLY A 104 3.34 -12.54 0.01
N GLY A 105 3.56 -11.49 -0.80
CA GLY A 105 2.55 -10.87 -1.68
C GLY A 105 1.40 -10.15 -0.96
N VAL A 106 1.27 -10.32 0.36
CA VAL A 106 0.12 -9.81 1.13
C VAL A 106 0.49 -8.64 2.01
N PHE A 107 1.74 -8.57 2.47
CA PHE A 107 2.25 -7.50 3.31
C PHE A 107 3.11 -6.52 2.50
N ARG A 108 2.86 -5.23 2.69
CA ARG A 108 3.54 -4.11 2.04
C ARG A 108 3.82 -3.02 3.06
N SER A 109 5.02 -2.46 3.04
CA SER A 109 5.36 -1.25 3.79
C SER A 109 5.97 -0.22 2.88
N PHE A 110 5.44 0.99 2.93
CA PHE A 110 5.89 2.15 2.16
C PHE A 110 6.39 3.23 3.11
N GLU A 111 7.46 3.92 2.72
CA GLU A 111 7.98 5.06 3.47
C GLU A 111 8.23 6.22 2.51
N PHE A 112 7.84 7.42 2.91
CA PHE A 112 8.07 8.64 2.15
C PHE A 112 8.28 9.85 3.07
N PRO A 113 9.10 10.84 2.67
CA PRO A 113 9.41 11.99 3.50
C PRO A 113 8.18 12.84 3.83
N THR A 114 8.16 13.48 4.99
CA THR A 114 7.13 14.46 5.31
C THR A 114 7.19 15.64 4.33
N GLY A 115 6.04 16.04 3.80
CA GLY A 115 5.92 17.13 2.81
C GLY A 115 6.14 16.70 1.35
N SER A 116 6.42 15.41 1.07
CA SER A 116 6.49 14.92 -0.32
C SER A 116 5.10 14.64 -0.91
N VAL A 117 4.30 13.85 -0.20
CA VAL A 117 2.94 13.47 -0.55
C VAL A 117 2.09 13.49 0.72
N GLU A 118 0.90 14.07 0.64
CA GLU A 118 -0.04 14.02 1.75
C GLU A 118 -0.46 12.57 2.06
N PRO A 119 -0.39 12.10 3.31
CA PRO A 119 -0.74 10.72 3.66
C PRO A 119 -2.12 10.30 3.16
N THR A 120 -3.08 11.22 3.16
CA THR A 120 -4.43 11.00 2.64
C THR A 120 -4.45 10.69 1.16
N VAL A 121 -3.62 11.34 0.37
CA VAL A 121 -3.52 11.10 -1.08
C VAL A 121 -2.92 9.71 -1.32
N PHE A 122 -1.85 9.38 -0.61
CA PHE A 122 -1.21 8.07 -0.72
C PHE A 122 -2.14 6.93 -0.30
N VAL A 123 -2.78 7.04 0.87
CA VAL A 123 -3.73 6.03 1.36
C VAL A 123 -4.88 5.85 0.38
N ARG A 124 -5.43 6.93 -0.18
CA ARG A 124 -6.50 6.81 -1.19
C ARG A 124 -6.05 6.08 -2.44
N ALA A 125 -4.84 6.34 -2.93
CA ALA A 125 -4.31 5.61 -4.08
C ALA A 125 -4.12 4.12 -3.77
N LEU A 126 -3.62 3.81 -2.58
CA LEU A 126 -3.47 2.44 -2.10
C LEU A 126 -4.82 1.70 -2.01
N LEU A 127 -5.85 2.35 -1.46
CA LEU A 127 -7.20 1.76 -1.40
C LEU A 127 -7.86 1.63 -2.78
N ALA A 128 -7.59 2.56 -3.69
CA ALA A 128 -8.08 2.46 -5.07
C ALA A 128 -7.53 1.20 -5.76
N VAL A 129 -6.24 0.89 -5.56
CA VAL A 129 -5.63 -0.34 -6.06
C VAL A 129 -6.30 -1.58 -5.47
N GLU A 130 -6.60 -1.60 -4.17
CA GLU A 130 -7.35 -2.71 -3.55
C GLU A 130 -8.72 -2.94 -4.20
N LEU A 131 -9.36 -1.86 -4.66
CA LEU A 131 -10.67 -1.86 -5.33
C LEU A 131 -10.58 -2.04 -6.85
N GLY A 132 -9.36 -2.17 -7.40
CA GLY A 132 -9.14 -2.41 -8.83
C GLY A 132 -8.99 -1.15 -9.70
N ASP A 133 -8.92 0.04 -9.12
CA ASP A 133 -8.61 1.29 -9.82
C ASP A 133 -7.12 1.65 -9.66
N THR A 134 -6.36 1.55 -10.75
CA THR A 134 -4.92 1.90 -10.76
C THR A 134 -4.67 3.37 -11.07
N GLY A 135 -5.65 4.11 -11.56
CA GLY A 135 -5.48 5.49 -12.04
C GLY A 135 -4.86 6.44 -11.00
N PRO A 136 -5.28 6.41 -9.71
CA PRO A 136 -4.63 7.18 -8.66
C PRO A 136 -3.15 6.82 -8.44
N ALA A 137 -2.80 5.54 -8.53
CA ALA A 137 -1.42 5.09 -8.40
C ALA A 137 -0.58 5.56 -9.60
N ASP A 138 -1.13 5.46 -10.81
CA ASP A 138 -0.47 5.92 -12.03
C ASP A 138 -0.21 7.43 -12.00
N ARG A 139 -1.16 8.24 -11.49
CA ARG A 139 -0.96 9.68 -11.30
C ARG A 139 0.15 10.03 -10.30
N LEU A 140 0.25 9.29 -9.19
CA LEU A 140 1.33 9.49 -8.22
C LEU A 140 2.69 9.08 -8.81
N ALA A 141 2.73 7.99 -9.58
CA ALA A 141 3.94 7.57 -10.27
C ALA A 141 4.39 8.61 -11.31
N ALA A 142 3.47 9.12 -12.14
CA ALA A 142 3.77 10.17 -13.11
C ALA A 142 4.30 11.45 -12.43
N ALA A 143 3.64 11.90 -11.36
CA ALA A 143 4.10 13.07 -10.61
C ALA A 143 5.50 12.88 -9.99
N ALA A 144 5.82 11.68 -9.50
CA ALA A 144 7.15 11.36 -8.99
C ALA A 144 8.20 11.30 -10.11
N ALA A 145 7.83 10.76 -11.27
CA ALA A 145 8.67 10.67 -12.45
C ALA A 145 9.07 12.08 -12.96
N ASP A 146 8.09 12.99 -13.09
CA ASP A 146 8.29 14.40 -13.46
C ASP A 146 9.29 15.11 -12.53
N LEU A 147 9.25 14.79 -11.22
CA LEU A 147 10.17 15.36 -10.23
C LEU A 147 11.63 14.87 -10.38
N THR A 148 11.85 13.77 -11.09
CA THR A 148 13.18 13.20 -11.36
C THR A 148 13.65 13.43 -12.79
N GLY A 149 12.78 13.95 -13.68
CA GLY A 149 13.07 14.12 -15.10
C GLY A 149 13.13 12.81 -15.89
N LEU A 150 12.67 11.70 -15.30
CA LEU A 150 12.58 10.41 -15.96
C LEU A 150 11.13 10.21 -16.44
N PRO A 151 10.89 9.79 -17.70
CA PRO A 151 9.54 9.44 -18.13
C PRO A 151 9.04 8.19 -17.37
N PRO A 152 7.71 8.02 -17.19
CA PRO A 152 7.15 6.79 -16.64
C PRO A 152 7.64 5.60 -17.48
N GLN A 153 8.19 4.56 -16.83
CA GLN A 153 8.49 3.32 -17.54
C GLN A 153 7.18 2.58 -17.78
N ASP A 154 6.74 2.53 -19.04
CA ASP A 154 5.66 1.65 -19.45
C ASP A 154 6.06 0.18 -19.23
N PRO A 155 5.13 -0.67 -18.76
CA PRO A 155 5.38 -2.10 -18.69
C PRO A 155 5.46 -2.66 -20.12
N ALA A 156 6.69 -2.91 -20.58
CA ALA A 156 7.10 -3.77 -21.68
C ALA A 156 6.21 -3.76 -22.95
N ASP A 157 6.55 -2.90 -23.91
CA ASP A 157 6.28 -3.18 -25.33
C ASP A 157 7.35 -4.17 -25.82
N ASP A 158 7.24 -5.42 -25.36
CA ASP A 158 8.03 -6.55 -25.88
C ASP A 158 7.32 -7.05 -27.14
N ARG A 159 7.33 -6.23 -28.19
CA ARG A 159 6.97 -6.69 -29.53
C ARG A 159 8.20 -7.39 -30.12
N PRO A 160 8.11 -8.67 -30.50
CA PRO A 160 9.21 -9.32 -31.19
C PRO A 160 9.40 -8.64 -32.55
N ASP A 161 10.65 -8.28 -32.81
CA ASP A 161 11.13 -7.82 -34.11
C ASP A 161 10.96 -8.97 -35.12
N GLU A 162 9.93 -8.90 -35.97
CA GLU A 162 9.82 -9.75 -37.15
C GLU A 162 10.55 -9.05 -38.31
N GLY A 163 11.60 -9.73 -38.80
CA GLY A 163 12.60 -9.20 -39.74
C GLY A 163 12.21 -9.10 -41.21
#